data_AF-A0ABD3BWJ3-F1
#
_entry.id   AF-A0ABD3BWJ3-F1
#
_cell.length_a   1.000
_cell.length_b   1.000
_cell.length_c   1.000
_cell.angle_alpha   90.00
_cell.angle_beta   90.00
_cell.angle_gamma   90.00
#
_symmetry.space_group_name_H-M   'P 1'
#
loop_
_entity.id
_entity.type
_entity.pdbx_description
1 polymer ?
#
loop_
_entity_poly.entity_id
_entity_poly.type
_entity_poly.pdbx_seq_one_letter_code
_entity_poly.pdbx_strand_id
1 'polypeptide(L)'
;MAAITSKGASFLEAPVSGRKKPAEDGQLVILAAGEKPLYEAVLPAFDILGKKFFFLGQVGNGAKMKLGVNMIYGQYDECILGGACVGRKEWAELSNSSRRAGSRCYCKSDVQNEGAVYDWE
;
A
#
# COMPACT_ATOMS: atom_id res chain seq x y z
N MET A 1 -11.41 -20.10 3.72
CA MET A 1 -10.79 -21.31 3.14
C MET A 1 -11.77 -22.46 3.06
N ALA A 2 -12.36 -22.90 4.18
CA ALA A 2 -13.28 -24.04 4.21
C ALA A 2 -14.42 -24.02 3.17
N ALA A 3 -15.00 -22.85 2.87
CA ALA A 3 -16.09 -22.72 1.89
C ALA A 3 -15.65 -22.83 0.41
N ILE A 4 -14.35 -22.67 0.13
CA ILE A 4 -13.78 -22.75 -1.23
C ILE A 4 -13.33 -24.18 -1.50
N THR A 5 -12.62 -24.77 -0.54
CA THR A 5 -12.21 -26.18 -0.60
C THR A 5 -13.40 -27.14 -0.56
N SER A 6 -14.50 -26.82 0.13
CA SER A 6 -15.71 -27.65 0.12
C SER A 6 -16.41 -27.71 -1.25
N LYS A 7 -16.09 -26.77 -2.15
CA LYS A 7 -16.59 -26.73 -3.53
C LYS A 7 -15.58 -27.31 -4.54
N GLY A 8 -14.47 -27.89 -4.07
CA GLY A 8 -13.43 -28.46 -4.93
C GLY A 8 -12.55 -27.42 -5.63
N ALA A 9 -12.58 -26.16 -5.21
CA ALA A 9 -11.76 -25.10 -5.77
C ALA A 9 -10.49 -24.88 -4.92
N SER A 10 -9.39 -24.53 -5.58
CA SER A 10 -8.13 -24.16 -4.93
C SER A 10 -8.05 -22.65 -4.74
N PHE A 11 -7.30 -22.21 -3.72
CA PHE A 11 -7.15 -20.79 -3.41
C PHE A 11 -5.69 -20.38 -3.28
N LEU A 12 -5.37 -19.24 -3.90
CA LEU A 12 -4.09 -18.57 -3.80
C LEU A 12 -4.33 -17.11 -3.43
N GLU A 13 -3.65 -16.63 -2.39
CA GLU A 13 -3.59 -15.19 -2.12
C GLU A 13 -2.57 -14.55 -3.05
N ALA A 14 -2.89 -13.38 -3.59
CA ALA A 14 -1.94 -12.58 -4.36
C ALA A 14 -2.21 -11.07 -4.19
N PRO A 15 -2.09 -10.51 -2.97
CA PRO A 15 -2.14 -9.07 -2.78
C PRO A 15 -1.09 -8.36 -3.65
N VAL A 16 -1.49 -7.23 -4.25
CA VAL A 16 -0.66 -6.48 -5.18
C VAL A 16 -0.26 -5.12 -4.64
N SER A 17 0.87 -4.60 -5.10
CA SER A 17 1.32 -3.23 -4.89
C SER A 17 1.51 -2.53 -6.22
N GLY A 18 0.77 -1.44 -6.41
CA GLY A 18 0.76 -0.64 -7.63
C GLY A 18 -0.60 0.06 -7.77
N ARG A 19 -0.60 1.25 -8.38
CA ARG A 19 -1.83 2.01 -8.72
C ARG A 19 -2.21 1.71 -10.17
N LYS A 20 -3.28 2.33 -10.68
CA LYS A 20 -3.80 2.12 -12.05
C LYS A 20 -2.71 2.09 -13.13
N LYS A 21 -1.88 3.12 -13.20
CA LYS A 21 -0.84 3.25 -14.24
C LYS A 21 0.19 2.09 -14.24
N PRO A 22 0.84 1.75 -13.10
CA PRO A 22 1.64 0.52 -13.01
C PRO A 22 0.87 -0.78 -13.27
N ALA A 23 -0.46 -0.83 -13.09
CA ALA A 23 -1.25 -2.00 -13.42
C ALA A 23 -1.43 -2.15 -14.93
N GLU A 24 -1.71 -1.05 -15.63
CA GLU A 24 -1.81 -0.99 -17.09
C GLU A 24 -0.47 -1.34 -17.75
N ASP A 25 0.64 -0.88 -17.16
CA ASP A 25 2.00 -1.11 -17.65
C ASP A 25 2.55 -2.52 -17.28
N GLY A 26 1.78 -3.36 -16.60
CA GLY A 26 2.24 -4.69 -16.15
C GLY A 26 3.40 -4.63 -15.14
N GLN A 27 3.50 -3.55 -14.36
CA GLN A 27 4.59 -3.29 -13.42
C GLN A 27 4.22 -3.55 -11.96
N LEU A 28 3.18 -4.35 -11.70
CA LEU A 28 2.74 -4.63 -10.33
C LEU A 28 3.76 -5.45 -9.53
N VAL A 29 3.77 -5.26 -8.21
CA VAL A 29 4.45 -6.16 -7.29
C VAL A 29 3.42 -7.10 -6.68
N ILE A 30 3.57 -8.40 -6.90
CA ILE A 30 2.61 -9.42 -6.49
C ILE A 30 3.19 -10.20 -5.30
N LEU A 31 2.42 -10.34 -4.23
CA LEU A 31 2.81 -11.05 -3.01
C LEU A 31 1.97 -12.33 -2.88
N ALA A 32 2.40 -13.40 -3.52
CA ALA A 32 1.64 -14.64 -3.60
C ALA A 32 1.84 -15.53 -2.37
N ALA A 33 0.76 -16.15 -1.88
CA ALA A 33 0.81 -17.12 -0.79
C ALA A 33 -0.27 -18.20 -0.96
N GLY A 34 0.12 -19.47 -0.81
CA GLY A 34 -0.74 -20.64 -0.86
C GLY A 34 0.02 -21.88 -1.29
N GLU A 35 -0.65 -22.75 -2.03
CA GLU A 35 -0.05 -24.00 -2.50
C GLU A 35 0.95 -23.74 -3.64
N LYS A 36 2.13 -24.33 -3.55
CA LYS A 36 3.20 -24.16 -4.54
C LYS A 36 2.81 -24.60 -5.96
N PRO A 37 2.12 -25.75 -6.16
CA PRO A 37 1.67 -26.15 -7.50
C PRO A 37 0.70 -25.14 -8.13
N LEU A 38 -0.17 -24.53 -7.31
CA LEU A 38 -1.11 -23.52 -7.77
C LEU A 38 -0.39 -22.22 -8.15
N TYR A 39 0.61 -21.83 -7.36
CA TYR A 39 1.49 -20.70 -7.68
C TYR A 39 2.22 -20.90 -9.02
N GLU A 40 2.80 -22.08 -9.24
CA GLU A 40 3.49 -22.40 -10.49
C GLU A 40 2.55 -22.38 -11.70
N ALA A 41 1.30 -22.82 -11.53
CA ALA A 41 0.29 -22.77 -12.59
C ALA A 41 -0.11 -21.35 -12.98
N VAL A 42 -0.09 -20.38 -12.05
CA VAL A 42 -0.47 -18.98 -12.32
C VAL A 42 0.70 -18.06 -12.63
N LEU A 43 1.94 -18.54 -12.52
CA LEU A 43 3.15 -17.77 -12.85
C LEU A 43 3.08 -17.07 -14.22
N PRO A 44 2.59 -17.69 -15.31
CA PRO A 44 2.48 -17.01 -16.60
C PRO A 44 1.57 -15.78 -16.57
N ALA A 45 0.52 -15.79 -15.75
CA ALA A 45 -0.35 -14.63 -15.58
C ALA A 45 0.32 -13.52 -14.76
N PHE A 46 1.12 -13.90 -13.75
CA PHE A 46 1.89 -12.95 -12.96
C PHE A 46 3.00 -12.26 -13.76
N ASP A 47 3.59 -12.95 -14.73
CA ASP A 47 4.62 -12.41 -15.61
C ASP A 47 4.07 -11.29 -16.53
N ILE A 48 2.79 -11.39 -16.92
CA ILE A 48 2.12 -10.36 -17.72
C ILE A 48 1.75 -9.14 -16.86
N LEU A 49 1.28 -9.38 -15.64
CA LEU A 49 0.73 -8.34 -14.77
C LEU A 49 1.79 -7.61 -13.93
N GLY A 50 2.91 -8.27 -13.67
CA GLY A 50 3.82 -7.88 -12.60
C GLY A 50 5.27 -7.81 -13.02
N LYS A 51 5.96 -6.80 -12.47
CA LYS A 51 7.42 -6.69 -12.56
C LYS A 51 8.14 -7.64 -11.61
N LYS A 52 7.54 -7.88 -10.44
CA LYS A 52 8.12 -8.70 -9.37
C LYS A 52 7.03 -9.49 -8.68
N PHE A 53 7.32 -10.75 -8.41
CA PHE A 53 6.43 -11.65 -7.68
C PHE A 53 7.22 -12.36 -6.57
N PHE A 54 6.64 -12.44 -5.38
CA PHE A 54 7.22 -13.09 -4.21
C PHE A 54 6.31 -14.22 -3.74
N PHE A 55 6.87 -15.41 -3.54
CA PHE A 55 6.15 -16.53 -2.95
C PHE A 55 6.41 -16.60 -1.44
N LEU A 56 5.37 -16.41 -0.64
CA LEU A 56 5.44 -16.23 0.82
C LEU A 56 5.00 -17.48 1.60
N GLY A 57 4.86 -18.63 0.92
CA GLY A 57 4.47 -19.89 1.55
C GLY A 57 2.97 -19.96 1.80
N GLN A 58 2.55 -20.30 3.02
CA GLN A 58 1.15 -20.58 3.34
C GLN A 58 0.23 -19.35 3.24
N VAL A 59 -1.05 -19.62 2.92
CA VAL A 59 -2.16 -18.65 2.94
C VAL A 59 -2.15 -17.83 4.25
N GLY A 60 -2.32 -16.53 4.13
CA GLY A 60 -2.26 -15.54 5.21
C GLY A 60 -0.95 -14.78 5.26
N ASN A 61 0.16 -15.34 4.76
CA ASN A 61 1.45 -14.64 4.74
C ASN A 61 1.48 -13.48 3.74
N GLY A 62 0.76 -13.59 2.61
CA GLY A 62 0.62 -12.52 1.63
C GLY A 62 -0.05 -11.29 2.23
N ALA A 63 -1.19 -11.50 2.90
CA ALA A 63 -1.92 -10.43 3.58
C ALA A 63 -1.08 -9.77 4.70
N LYS A 64 -0.41 -10.57 5.54
CA LYS A 64 0.47 -10.07 6.61
C LYS A 64 1.61 -9.21 6.06
N MET A 65 2.29 -9.67 5.01
CA MET A 65 3.35 -8.92 4.36
C MET A 65 2.81 -7.60 3.80
N LYS A 66 1.66 -7.62 3.11
CA LYS A 66 1.07 -6.41 2.54
C LYS A 66 0.67 -5.40 3.61
N LEU A 67 0.15 -5.84 4.75
CA LEU A 67 -0.13 -4.97 5.89
C LEU A 67 1.14 -4.31 6.43
N GLY A 68 2.23 -5.07 6.58
CA GLY A 68 3.53 -4.52 6.98
C GLY A 68 4.06 -3.49 5.98
N VAL A 69 3.98 -3.79 4.68
CA VAL A 69 4.35 -2.87 3.60
C VAL A 69 3.54 -1.57 3.67
N ASN A 70 2.21 -1.67 3.81
CA ASN A 70 1.35 -0.49 3.90
C ASN A 70 1.60 0.34 5.17
N MET A 71 1.95 -0.31 6.29
CA MET A 71 2.31 0.38 7.54
C MET A 71 3.59 1.21 7.37
N ILE A 72 4.60 0.67 6.69
CA ILE A 72 5.85 1.39 6.39
C ILE A 72 5.58 2.54 5.42
N TYR A 73 4.76 2.33 4.39
CA TYR A 73 4.35 3.42 3.49
C TYR A 73 3.69 4.58 4.24
N GLY A 74 2.78 4.29 5.17
CA GLY A 74 2.17 5.33 6.00
C GLY A 74 3.18 6.15 6.80
N GLN A 75 4.13 5.47 7.47
CA GLN A 75 5.20 6.17 8.22
C GLN A 75 6.11 7.00 7.31
N TYR A 76 6.41 6.47 6.12
CA TYR A 76 7.25 7.16 5.15
C TYR A 76 6.57 8.43 4.62
N ASP A 77 5.27 8.36 4.32
CA ASP A 77 4.48 9.50 3.88
C ASP A 77 4.41 10.61 4.95
N GLU A 78 4.29 10.24 6.23
CA GLU A 78 4.37 11.19 7.35
C GLU A 78 5.73 11.90 7.43
N CYS A 79 6.83 11.14 7.29
CA CYS A 79 8.19 11.70 7.28
C CYS A 79 8.44 12.64 6.09
N ILE A 80 7.94 12.31 4.89
CA ILE A 80 8.07 13.18 3.71
C ILE A 80 7.29 14.48 3.93
N LEU A 81 6.04 14.39 4.38
CA LEU A 81 5.22 15.56 4.62
C LEU A 81 5.85 16.44 5.71
N GLY A 82 6.30 15.83 6.80
CA GLY A 82 7.03 16.52 7.87
C GLY A 82 8.32 17.19 7.38
N GLY A 83 9.12 16.49 6.56
CA GLY A 83 10.36 17.02 5.98
C GLY A 83 10.11 18.15 4.97
N ALA A 84 9.06 18.04 4.15
CA ALA A 84 8.63 19.10 3.25
C ALA A 84 8.13 20.34 4.02
N CYS A 85 7.46 20.14 5.16
CA CYS A 85 7.07 21.23 6.06
C CYS A 85 8.28 21.94 6.68
N VAL A 86 9.34 21.21 7.04
CA VAL A 86 10.56 21.77 7.65
C VAL A 86 11.44 22.53 6.64
N GLY A 87 11.33 22.23 5.33
CA GLY A 87 12.13 22.86 4.28
C GLY A 87 11.75 24.30 3.90
N ARG A 88 10.56 24.80 4.30
CA ARG A 88 10.20 26.21 4.13
C ARG A 88 10.59 26.98 5.39
N LYS A 89 11.49 27.95 5.26
CA LYS A 89 12.10 28.80 6.31
C LYS A 89 11.16 29.47 7.35
N GLU A 90 9.85 29.24 7.33
CA GLU A 90 8.80 29.91 8.11
C GLU A 90 8.30 29.13 9.36
N TRP A 91 8.77 27.91 9.61
CA TRP A 91 8.39 27.17 10.84
C TRP A 91 9.07 27.68 12.12
N ALA A 92 10.13 28.49 12.01
CA ALA A 92 10.86 29.04 13.16
C ALA A 92 10.01 30.05 13.96
N GLU A 93 9.13 30.82 13.31
CA GLU A 93 8.30 31.82 13.98
C GLU A 93 6.96 31.26 14.48
N LEU A 94 6.42 30.22 13.83
CA LEU A 94 5.16 29.55 14.22
C LEU A 94 5.33 28.40 15.23
N SER A 95 6.56 27.90 15.43
CA SER A 95 6.87 26.93 16.51
C SER A 95 6.87 27.56 17.91
N ASN A 96 7.00 28.89 18.01
CA ASN A 96 7.07 29.58 19.30
C ASN A 96 5.68 29.92 19.89
N SER A 97 4.61 29.92 19.07
CA SER A 97 3.23 30.15 19.52
C SER A 97 2.44 28.85 19.77
N SER A 98 2.86 27.73 19.19
CA SER A 98 2.20 26.42 19.29
C SER A 98 2.60 25.60 20.54
N ARG A 99 3.46 26.15 21.42
CA ARG A 99 3.77 25.65 22.78
C ARG A 99 2.57 25.56 23.75
N ARG A 100 1.34 25.89 23.32
CA ARG A 100 0.23 26.14 24.26
C ARG A 100 -0.96 25.18 24.22
N ALA A 101 -1.07 24.24 23.28
CA ALA A 101 -2.24 23.34 23.27
C ALA A 101 -2.01 21.98 22.60
N GLY A 102 -1.16 21.15 23.20
CA GLY A 102 -1.41 19.72 23.47
C GLY A 102 -1.71 18.71 22.36
N SER A 103 -1.81 19.05 21.07
CA SER A 103 -1.84 18.11 19.93
C SER A 103 -2.22 18.85 18.65
N ARG A 104 -1.30 18.91 17.66
CA ARG A 104 -1.60 18.74 16.22
C ARG A 104 -0.41 19.07 15.33
N CYS A 105 0.21 18.03 14.78
CA CYS A 105 0.50 18.05 13.35
C CYS A 105 -0.78 17.56 12.67
N TYR A 106 -1.32 18.32 11.71
CA TYR A 106 -1.96 17.83 10.48
C TYR A 106 -2.54 19.04 9.75
N CYS A 107 -2.30 19.16 8.43
CA CYS A 107 -3.27 19.83 7.57
C CYS A 107 -3.78 18.86 6.51
N LYS A 108 -4.93 18.26 6.84
CA LYS A 108 -5.86 17.63 5.90
C LYS A 108 -7.03 18.57 5.57
N SER A 109 -6.97 19.84 6.00
CA SER A 109 -7.96 20.89 5.69
C SER A 109 -7.59 21.77 4.49
N ASP A 110 -6.35 21.74 4.02
CA ASP A 110 -6.04 22.10 2.61
C ASP A 110 -6.53 20.98 1.66
N VAL A 111 -6.64 19.76 2.20
CA VAL A 111 -7.01 18.54 1.45
C VAL A 111 -8.53 18.40 1.24
N GLN A 112 -9.36 19.30 1.76
CA GLN A 112 -10.83 19.26 1.58
C GLN A 112 -11.46 20.48 0.89
N ASN A 113 -10.70 21.54 0.57
CA ASN A 113 -11.27 22.78 0.01
C ASN A 113 -11.01 22.99 -1.50
N GLU A 114 -10.21 22.14 -2.13
CA GLU A 114 -10.13 22.03 -3.59
C GLU A 114 -10.75 20.68 -3.96
N GLY A 115 -11.82 20.69 -4.77
CA GLY A 115 -12.66 19.54 -5.10
C GLY A 115 -11.95 18.43 -5.89
N ALA A 116 -10.91 17.82 -5.32
CA ALA A 116 -10.32 16.60 -5.81
C ALA A 116 -11.23 15.44 -5.41
N VAL A 117 -12.23 15.23 -6.27
CA VAL A 117 -12.81 13.92 -6.56
C VAL A 117 -11.69 12.90 -6.42
N TYR A 118 -11.82 12.00 -5.43
CA TYR A 118 -11.02 10.79 -5.40
C TYR A 118 -11.44 9.98 -6.62
N ASP A 119 -10.72 10.20 -7.71
CA ASP A 119 -10.89 9.45 -8.95
C ASP A 119 -10.29 8.07 -8.70
N TRP A 120 -11.16 7.13 -8.34
CA TRP A 120 -10.87 5.70 -8.25
C TRP A 120 -10.92 5.07 -9.65
N GLU A 121 -10.23 5.70 -10.58
CA GLU A 121 -10.02 5.18 -11.93
C GLU A 121 -8.74 4.36 -12.02
#